data_AF-A0A238X4S2-F1
#
_entry.id   AF-A0A238X4S2-F1
#
_cell.length_a   1.000
_cell.length_b   1.000
_cell.length_c   1.000
_cell.angle_alpha   90.00
_cell.angle_beta   90.00
_cell.angle_gamma   90.00
#
_symmetry.space_group_name_H-M   'P 1'
#
loop_
_entity.id
_entity.type
_entity.pdbx_description
1 polymer ?
#
loop_
_entity_poly.entity_id
_entity_poly.type
_entity_poly.pdbx_seq_one_letter_code
_entity_poly.pdbx_strand_id
1 'polypeptide(L)'
;MVSLIGKRKNQVVQFLKKHAVLGLLFLGALTIALFFLVRLTVSTHKWSDTRLTDPSIAGWMTPRYVSRSWQVPPEVVAQALGLEMDGSGRRVTLAELAAQQGRDLDTLIAEVEAVIEAARFHPP
;
A
#
# COMPACT_ATOMS: atom_id res chain seq x y z
N MET A 1 27.47 -53.83 19.45
CA MET A 1 27.82 -52.39 19.44
C MET A 1 26.84 -51.55 18.58
N VAL A 2 25.55 -51.92 18.50
CA VAL A 2 24.54 -51.23 17.68
C VAL A 2 23.19 -51.28 18.39
N SER A 3 22.98 -50.53 19.48
CA SER A 3 21.63 -50.36 20.06
C SER A 3 21.56 -49.19 21.06
N LEU A 4 22.09 -48.02 20.70
CA LEU A 4 21.93 -46.80 21.50
C LEU A 4 21.44 -45.58 20.70
N ILE A 5 21.33 -45.69 19.37
CA ILE A 5 20.91 -44.59 18.49
C ILE A 5 19.38 -44.40 18.43
N GLY A 6 18.58 -45.42 18.76
CA GLY A 6 17.11 -45.36 18.64
C GLY A 6 16.38 -44.66 19.79
N LYS A 7 16.95 -44.67 21.01
CA LYS A 7 16.25 -44.15 22.20
C LYS A 7 16.31 -42.62 22.34
N ARG A 8 17.35 -41.96 21.79
CA ARG A 8 17.52 -40.49 21.88
C ARG A 8 16.55 -39.72 20.98
N LYS A 9 16.18 -40.26 19.81
CA LYS A 9 15.31 -39.56 18.86
C LYS A 9 13.89 -39.33 19.41
N ASN A 10 13.34 -40.32 20.13
CA ASN A 10 11.96 -40.25 20.63
C ASN A 10 11.79 -39.41 21.91
N GLN A 11 12.86 -39.17 22.67
CA GLN A 11 12.82 -38.32 23.87
C GLN A 11 12.75 -36.83 23.50
N VAL A 12 13.51 -36.40 22.48
CA VAL A 12 13.50 -35.01 22.00
C VAL A 12 12.13 -34.66 21.42
N VAL A 13 11.52 -35.58 20.66
CA VAL A 13 10.19 -35.37 20.06
C VAL A 13 9.08 -35.42 21.12
N GLN A 14 9.19 -36.24 22.18
CA GLN A 14 8.21 -36.25 23.27
C GLN A 14 8.29 -35.00 24.18
N PHE A 15 9.50 -34.48 24.42
CA PHE A 15 9.69 -33.21 25.14
C PHE A 15 9.23 -32.02 24.30
N LEU A 16 9.53 -32.03 22.99
CA LEU A 16 8.96 -31.07 22.05
C LEU A 16 7.45 -31.16 22.04
N LYS A 17 6.82 -32.34 22.01
CA LYS A 17 5.34 -32.46 22.02
C LYS A 17 4.68 -31.89 23.27
N LYS A 18 5.30 -31.99 24.45
CA LYS A 18 4.75 -31.42 25.69
C LYS A 18 4.82 -29.89 25.72
N HIS A 19 5.80 -29.28 25.03
CA HIS A 19 5.93 -27.82 24.89
C HIS A 19 5.64 -27.31 23.46
N ALA A 20 5.19 -28.18 22.56
CA ALA A 20 4.90 -27.87 21.15
C ALA A 20 3.70 -26.97 21.08
N VAL A 21 2.77 -27.12 22.03
CA VAL A 21 1.65 -26.20 22.20
C VAL A 21 2.16 -24.79 22.49
N LEU A 22 3.17 -24.62 23.35
CA LEU A 22 3.80 -23.31 23.59
C LEU A 22 4.55 -22.80 22.35
N GLY A 23 5.26 -23.68 21.62
CA GLY A 23 5.94 -23.31 20.38
C GLY A 23 4.96 -22.89 19.27
N LEU A 24 3.84 -23.59 19.14
CA LEU A 24 2.78 -23.29 18.17
C LEU A 24 2.04 -22.00 18.55
N LEU A 25 1.77 -21.79 19.85
CA LEU A 25 1.22 -20.54 20.39
C LEU A 25 2.16 -19.37 20.14
N PHE A 26 3.46 -19.54 20.38
CA PHE A 26 4.46 -18.51 20.11
C PHE A 26 4.54 -18.18 18.63
N LEU A 27 4.55 -19.19 17.76
CA LEU A 27 4.58 -18.99 16.32
C LEU A 27 3.30 -18.33 15.80
N GLY A 28 2.13 -18.69 16.36
CA GLY A 28 0.85 -18.07 16.07
C GLY A 28 0.76 -16.62 16.57
N ALA A 29 1.26 -16.34 17.77
CA ALA A 29 1.35 -14.99 18.28
C ALA A 29 2.30 -14.13 17.44
N LEU A 30 3.42 -14.71 16.96
CA LEU A 30 4.36 -14.03 16.09
C LEU A 30 3.74 -13.69 14.74
N THR A 31 2.99 -14.61 14.11
CA THR A 31 2.31 -14.33 12.84
C THR A 31 1.20 -13.30 13.00
N ILE A 32 0.42 -13.34 14.10
CA ILE A 32 -0.58 -12.31 14.41
C ILE A 32 0.11 -10.96 14.65
N ALA A 33 1.18 -10.91 15.44
CA ALA A 33 1.92 -9.68 15.69
C ALA A 33 2.50 -9.09 14.40
N LEU A 34 3.04 -9.93 13.51
CA LEU A 34 3.55 -9.49 12.21
C LEU A 34 2.43 -9.00 11.29
N PHE A 35 1.29 -9.68 11.28
CA PHE A 35 0.09 -9.24 10.55
C PHE A 35 -0.40 -7.89 11.05
N PHE A 36 -0.52 -7.71 12.38
CA PHE A 36 -0.88 -6.43 12.98
C PHE A 36 0.17 -5.36 12.71
N LEU A 37 1.45 -5.70 12.71
CA LEU A 37 2.53 -4.77 12.39
C LEU A 37 2.41 -4.28 10.95
N VAL A 38 2.25 -5.18 9.97
CA VAL A 38 2.03 -4.82 8.56
C VAL A 38 0.75 -4.00 8.42
N ARG A 39 -0.36 -4.44 9.04
CA ARG A 39 -1.64 -3.73 8.99
C ARG A 39 -1.56 -2.34 9.61
N LEU A 40 -0.79 -2.20 10.70
CA LEU A 40 -0.53 -0.95 11.38
C LEU A 40 0.40 -0.08 10.55
N THR A 41 1.46 -0.60 9.94
CA THR A 41 2.34 0.13 9.02
C THR A 41 1.53 0.68 7.85
N VAL A 42 0.69 -0.14 7.19
CA VAL A 42 -0.22 0.35 6.13
C VAL A 42 -1.19 1.41 6.67
N SER A 43 -1.69 1.27 7.90
CA SER A 43 -2.62 2.24 8.50
C SER A 43 -1.95 3.49 9.07
N THR A 44 -0.66 3.45 9.39
CA THR A 44 0.12 4.57 9.94
C THR A 44 0.87 5.32 8.85
N HIS A 45 1.21 4.66 7.74
CA HIS A 45 1.59 5.33 6.49
C HIS A 45 0.50 6.30 6.02
N LYS A 46 -0.77 6.01 6.32
CA LYS A 46 -1.90 6.94 6.07
C LYS A 46 -1.75 8.30 6.77
N TRP A 47 -0.96 8.41 7.84
CA TRP A 47 -0.89 9.61 8.69
C TRP A 47 0.49 10.27 8.72
N SER A 48 1.55 9.63 8.22
CA SER A 48 2.90 10.23 8.21
C SER A 48 3.17 11.15 7.03
N ASP A 49 2.26 11.26 6.06
CA ASP A 49 2.42 12.13 4.88
C ASP A 49 1.41 13.29 4.85
N THR A 50 1.20 13.91 6.01
CA THR A 50 0.41 15.17 6.12
C THR A 50 1.31 16.35 6.47
N ARG A 51 2.58 16.30 6.06
CA ARG A 51 3.57 17.29 6.44
C ARG A 51 4.58 17.51 5.32
N LEU A 52 4.17 18.26 4.29
CA LEU A 52 4.67 19.62 3.99
C LEU A 52 4.51 19.91 2.47
N THR A 53 3.75 20.97 2.15
CA THR A 53 3.93 21.85 0.96
C THR A 53 3.15 21.59 -0.35
N ASP A 54 1.85 21.32 -0.31
CA ASP A 54 0.82 21.84 -1.24
C ASP A 54 -0.54 21.26 -0.79
N PRO A 55 -1.70 21.82 -1.17
CA PRO A 55 -2.99 21.22 -0.82
C PRO A 55 -3.03 19.79 -1.39
N SER A 56 -2.94 18.81 -0.49
CA SER A 56 -2.88 17.39 -0.84
C SER A 56 -4.01 17.05 -1.81
N ILE A 57 -3.66 16.32 -2.88
CA ILE A 57 -4.64 15.91 -3.87
C ILE A 57 -5.65 15.01 -3.16
N ALA A 58 -6.88 15.49 -3.04
CA ALA A 58 -7.92 14.77 -2.31
C ALA A 58 -8.77 13.95 -3.28
N GLY A 59 -9.29 12.80 -2.81
CA GLY A 59 -10.08 11.89 -3.64
C GLY A 59 -11.36 12.50 -4.24
N TRP A 60 -11.89 13.58 -3.64
CA TRP A 60 -13.05 14.31 -4.18
C TRP A 60 -12.67 15.27 -5.32
N MET A 61 -11.38 15.53 -5.53
CA MET A 61 -10.92 16.40 -6.61
C MET A 61 -11.14 15.70 -7.95
N THR A 62 -11.49 16.49 -8.97
CA THR A 62 -11.54 16.00 -10.35
C THR A 62 -10.18 16.18 -11.02
N PRO A 63 -9.82 15.38 -12.03
CA PRO A 63 -8.56 15.53 -12.77
C PRO A 63 -8.33 16.96 -13.29
N ARG A 64 -9.41 17.62 -13.75
CA ARG A 64 -9.37 19.03 -14.19
C ARG A 64 -9.14 20.01 -13.04
N TYR A 65 -9.64 19.72 -11.85
CA TYR A 65 -9.39 20.55 -10.68
C TYR A 65 -7.94 20.43 -10.24
N VAL A 66 -7.40 19.20 -10.22
CA VAL A 66 -5.99 18.94 -9.93
C VAL A 66 -5.08 19.68 -10.91
N SER A 67 -5.31 19.55 -12.22
CA SER A 67 -4.48 20.22 -13.23
C SER A 67 -4.46 21.74 -13.04
N ARG A 68 -5.62 22.33 -12.68
CA ARG A 68 -5.74 23.77 -12.43
C ARG A 68 -5.10 24.20 -11.11
N SER A 69 -5.28 23.42 -10.05
CA SER A 69 -4.71 23.71 -8.71
C SER A 69 -3.19 23.62 -8.74
N TRP A 70 -2.65 22.62 -9.45
CA TRP A 70 -1.23 22.35 -9.54
C TRP A 70 -0.54 23.03 -10.74
N GLN A 71 -1.31 23.76 -11.57
CA GLN A 71 -0.85 24.50 -12.75
C GLN A 71 -0.07 23.64 -13.74
N VAL A 72 -0.51 22.39 -13.92
CA VAL A 72 0.09 21.45 -14.87
C VAL A 72 -0.83 21.24 -16.08
N PRO A 73 -0.28 20.89 -17.26
CA PRO A 73 -1.08 20.55 -18.42
C PRO A 73 -2.04 19.38 -18.10
N PRO A 74 -3.32 19.43 -18.52
CA PRO A 74 -4.29 18.36 -18.25
C PRO A 74 -3.89 17.02 -18.87
N GLU A 75 -3.05 17.02 -19.90
CA GLU A 75 -2.47 15.85 -20.57
C GLU A 75 -1.63 15.02 -19.57
N VAL A 76 -0.85 15.70 -18.73
CA VAL A 76 0.03 15.07 -17.73
C VAL A 76 -0.81 14.34 -16.68
N VAL A 77 -1.89 14.98 -16.21
CA VAL A 77 -2.80 14.39 -15.23
C VAL A 77 -3.61 13.24 -15.85
N ALA A 78 -4.06 13.38 -17.10
CA ALA A 78 -4.79 12.33 -17.81
C ALA A 78 -3.91 11.09 -18.03
N GLN A 79 -2.64 11.29 -18.43
CA GLN A 79 -1.68 10.20 -18.61
C GLN A 79 -1.41 9.45 -17.30
N ALA A 80 -1.21 10.18 -16.19
CA ALA A 80 -1.02 9.58 -14.87
C ALA A 80 -2.22 8.72 -14.44
N LEU A 81 -3.44 9.14 -14.82
CA LEU A 81 -4.67 8.44 -14.48
C LEU A 81 -5.08 7.34 -15.48
N GLY A 82 -4.31 7.17 -16.57
CA GLY A 82 -4.64 6.24 -17.65
C GLY A 82 -5.95 6.60 -18.36
N LEU A 83 -6.28 7.90 -18.43
CA LEU A 83 -7.51 8.39 -19.04
C LEU A 83 -7.28 8.75 -20.52
N GLU A 84 -8.20 8.31 -21.37
CA GLU A 84 -8.35 8.85 -22.72
C GLU A 84 -8.76 10.33 -22.63
N MET A 85 -8.19 11.21 -23.45
CA MET A 85 -8.55 12.65 -23.47
C MET A 85 -9.89 12.94 -24.16
N ASP A 86 -10.80 11.97 -24.14
CA ASP A 86 -12.16 12.05 -24.71
C ASP A 86 -13.13 12.87 -23.84
N GLY A 87 -12.72 13.22 -22.62
CA GLY A 87 -13.51 13.98 -21.66
C GLY A 87 -14.32 13.13 -20.68
N SER A 88 -14.24 11.80 -20.76
CA SER A 88 -14.88 10.85 -19.83
C SER A 88 -14.45 11.09 -18.37
N GLY A 89 -13.16 11.35 -18.13
CA GLY A 89 -12.62 11.66 -16.82
C GLY A 89 -12.85 13.10 -16.32
N ARG A 90 -13.52 13.97 -17.08
CA ARG A 90 -13.65 15.41 -16.73
C ARG A 90 -14.56 15.67 -15.52
N ARG A 91 -15.56 14.81 -15.31
CA ARG A 91 -16.59 14.97 -14.26
C ARG A 91 -16.50 13.94 -13.15
N VAL A 92 -15.60 12.97 -13.27
CA VAL A 92 -15.44 11.88 -12.31
C VAL A 92 -14.38 12.29 -11.30
N THR A 93 -14.61 12.00 -10.03
CA THR A 93 -13.65 12.25 -8.96
C THR A 93 -12.52 11.22 -8.99
N LEU A 94 -11.37 11.54 -8.41
CA LEU A 94 -10.28 10.57 -8.28
C LEU A 94 -10.71 9.31 -7.51
N ALA A 95 -11.58 9.46 -6.50
CA ALA A 95 -12.15 8.35 -5.73
C ALA A 95 -13.01 7.42 -6.60
N GLU A 96 -13.87 7.98 -7.44
CA GLU A 96 -14.70 7.21 -8.36
C GLU A 96 -13.86 6.55 -9.46
N LEU A 97 -12.82 7.23 -9.96
CA LEU A 97 -11.88 6.67 -10.93
C LEU A 97 -11.12 5.48 -10.34
N ALA A 98 -10.60 5.61 -9.12
CA ALA A 98 -9.95 4.51 -8.42
C ALA A 98 -10.90 3.32 -8.25
N ALA A 99 -12.15 3.59 -7.84
CA ALA A 99 -13.16 2.56 -7.70
C ALA A 99 -13.51 1.86 -9.04
N GLN A 100 -13.62 2.62 -10.14
CA GLN A 100 -13.88 2.07 -11.48
C GLN A 100 -12.72 1.21 -11.99
N GLN A 101 -11.48 1.60 -11.70
CA GLN A 101 -10.28 0.87 -12.08
C GLN A 101 -9.95 -0.30 -11.12
N GLY A 102 -10.72 -0.47 -10.03
CA GLY A 102 -10.41 -1.45 -8.98
C GLY A 102 -9.07 -1.17 -8.29
N ARG A 103 -8.61 0.08 -8.31
CA ARG A 103 -7.33 0.53 -7.74
C ARG A 103 -7.56 1.19 -6.38
N ASP A 104 -6.52 1.18 -5.57
CA ASP A 104 -6.50 1.91 -4.31
C ASP A 104 -6.35 3.42 -4.59
N LEU A 105 -7.23 4.23 -3.98
CA LEU A 105 -7.29 5.67 -4.19
C LEU A 105 -6.00 6.38 -3.78
N ASP A 106 -5.41 5.97 -2.66
CA ASP A 106 -4.19 6.59 -2.14
C ASP A 106 -3.00 6.30 -3.07
N THR A 107 -2.94 5.08 -3.62
CA THR A 107 -1.95 4.69 -4.64
C THR A 107 -2.10 5.53 -5.92
N LEU A 108 -3.34 5.73 -6.38
CA LEU A 108 -3.63 6.56 -7.55
C LEU A 108 -3.21 8.03 -7.32
N ILE A 109 -3.47 8.57 -6.12
CA ILE A 109 -3.07 9.92 -5.75
C ILE A 109 -1.54 10.06 -5.77
N ALA A 110 -0.81 9.11 -5.17
CA ALA A 110 0.65 9.13 -5.15
C ALA A 110 1.26 9.02 -6.56
N GLU A 111 0.70 8.19 -7.45
CA GLU A 111 1.11 8.12 -8.86
C GLU A 111 0.95 9.49 -9.56
N VAL A 112 -0.19 10.16 -9.34
CA VAL A 112 -0.47 11.49 -9.91
C VAL A 112 0.48 12.55 -9.35
N GLU A 113 0.72 12.57 -8.04
CA GLU A 113 1.64 13.51 -7.39
C GLU A 113 3.06 13.34 -7.92
N ALA A 114 3.56 12.11 -8.03
CA ALA A 114 4.89 11.82 -8.57
C ALA A 114 5.05 12.30 -10.02
N VAL A 115 4.02 12.11 -10.86
CA VAL A 115 4.04 12.58 -12.25
C VAL A 115 3.98 14.11 -12.32
N ILE A 116 3.19 14.75 -11.45
CA ILE A 116 3.11 16.22 -11.37
C ILE A 116 4.44 16.82 -10.91
N GLU A 117 5.08 16.26 -9.90
CA GLU A 117 6.41 16.68 -9.46
C GLU A 117 7.43 16.52 -10.58
N ALA A 118 7.45 15.38 -11.27
CA ALA A 118 8.34 15.16 -12.41
C ALA A 118 8.13 16.19 -13.52
N ALA A 119 6.87 16.54 -13.84
CA ALA A 119 6.54 17.56 -14.84
C ALA A 119 6.92 18.98 -14.39
N ARG A 120 6.89 19.28 -13.09
CA ARG A 120 7.37 20.56 -12.56
C ARG A 120 8.89 20.69 -12.61
N PHE A 121 9.62 19.59 -12.38
CA PHE A 121 11.09 19.56 -12.49
C PHE A 121 11.59 19.59 -13.94
N HIS A 122 10.80 19.11 -14.90
CA HIS A 122 11.11 19.15 -16.32
C HIS A 122 9.99 19.85 -17.12
N PRO A 123 9.98 21.19 -17.17
CA PRO A 123 9.01 21.92 -17.97
C PRO A 123 9.21 21.60 -19.47
N PRO A 124 8.13 21.30 -20.21
CA PRO A 124 8.20 21.07 -21.65
C PRO A 124 8.56 22.33 -22.46
#